data_AF-A0AA85J4C2-F1
#
_entry.id   AF-A0AA85J4C2-F1
#
_cell.length_a   1.000
_cell.length_b   1.000
_cell.length_c   1.000
_cell.angle_alpha   90.00
_cell.angle_beta   90.00
_cell.angle_gamma   90.00
#
_symmetry.space_group_name_H-M   'P 1'
#
loop_
_entity.id
_entity.type
_entity.pdbx_description
1 polymer ?
#
loop_
_entity_poly.entity_id
_entity_poly.type
_entity_poly.pdbx_seq_one_letter_code
_entity_poly.pdbx_strand_id
1 'polypeptide(L)'
;MKLTDVCNKLYKRSTTHFPNLEYYKYDYYRTPVLKNRVTGKGDKTRRAVCVEEMLLMLACLKESDYDQLPCTQVIDTFNKCVQVMEEDRNMKKRMRKSGIVLQSQDANDSSNRLSSEQITRLLRRFPEPE
;
A
#
# COMPACT_ATOMS: atom_id res chain seq x y z
N MET A 1 36.25 4.49 -12.38
CA MET A 1 35.18 3.46 -12.49
C MET A 1 34.85 3.29 -13.96
N LYS A 2 35.07 2.11 -14.54
CA LYS A 2 34.81 1.89 -15.96
C LYS A 2 33.31 1.68 -16.17
N LEU A 3 32.72 2.34 -17.17
CA LEU A 3 31.29 2.22 -17.54
C LEU A 3 30.86 0.75 -17.75
N THR A 4 31.79 -0.10 -18.15
CA THR A 4 31.62 -1.55 -18.33
C THR A 4 31.18 -2.28 -17.05
N ASP A 5 31.60 -1.82 -15.87
CA ASP A 5 31.28 -2.48 -14.60
C ASP A 5 29.84 -2.23 -14.15
N VAL A 6 29.26 -1.10 -14.58
CA VAL A 6 27.86 -0.75 -14.30
C VAL A 6 26.93 -1.57 -15.20
N CYS A 7 27.25 -1.70 -16.49
CA CYS A 7 26.48 -2.52 -17.44
C CYS A 7 26.53 -4.01 -17.09
N ASN A 8 27.69 -4.52 -16.64
CA ASN A 8 27.82 -5.92 -16.21
C ASN A 8 27.04 -6.24 -14.93
N LYS A 9 26.86 -5.28 -14.02
CA LYS A 9 26.00 -5.46 -12.83
C LYS A 9 24.51 -5.55 -13.18
N LEU A 10 24.07 -4.87 -14.24
CA LEU A 10 22.68 -4.97 -14.72
C LEU A 10 22.41 -6.32 -15.39
N TYR A 11 23.40 -6.90 -16.07
CA TYR A 11 23.28 -8.20 -16.74
C TYR A 11 23.46 -9.41 -15.82
N LYS A 12 24.08 -9.26 -14.64
CA LYS A 12 24.24 -10.33 -13.64
C LYS A 12 23.04 -10.48 -12.68
N ARG A 13 21.81 -10.25 -13.15
CA ARG A 13 20.64 -10.92 -12.53
C ARG A 13 20.63 -12.37 -13.00
N SER A 14 21.60 -13.12 -12.48
CA SER A 14 21.87 -14.53 -12.74
C SER A 14 20.63 -15.39 -12.46
N THR A 15 19.91 -15.76 -13.52
CA THR A 15 18.88 -16.80 -13.52
C THR A 15 19.56 -18.16 -13.78
N THR A 16 20.37 -18.63 -12.83
CA THR A 16 21.17 -19.86 -13.02
C THR A 16 20.52 -21.11 -12.41
N HIS A 17 19.20 -21.13 -12.25
CA HIS A 17 18.50 -22.34 -11.84
C HIS A 17 17.19 -22.50 -12.62
N PHE A 18 17.27 -23.22 -13.72
CA PHE A 18 16.10 -23.71 -14.44
C PHE A 18 16.19 -25.25 -14.47
N PRO A 19 15.49 -25.97 -13.59
CA PRO A 19 15.36 -27.40 -13.73
C PRO A 19 14.47 -27.71 -14.95
N ASN A 20 15.03 -28.38 -15.95
CA ASN A 20 14.39 -29.06 -17.08
C ASN A 20 13.17 -28.37 -17.73
N LEU A 21 13.45 -27.40 -18.61
CA LEU A 21 12.46 -26.69 -19.46
C LEU A 21 12.17 -27.39 -20.81
N GLU A 22 12.73 -28.58 -21.07
CA GLU A 22 12.69 -29.23 -22.40
C GLU A 22 11.27 -29.52 -22.94
N TYR A 23 10.24 -29.45 -22.10
CA TYR A 23 8.86 -29.81 -22.46
C TYR A 23 7.89 -28.62 -22.67
N TYR A 24 8.33 -27.37 -22.53
CA TYR A 24 7.45 -26.21 -22.66
C TYR A 24 7.76 -25.35 -23.89
N LYS A 25 6.72 -25.05 -24.68
CA LYS A 25 6.81 -24.15 -25.86
C LYS A 25 7.27 -22.72 -25.50
N TYR A 26 7.14 -22.33 -24.23
CA TYR A 26 7.52 -21.01 -23.73
C TYR A 26 8.36 -21.15 -22.45
N ASP A 27 9.45 -20.39 -22.36
CA ASP A 27 10.27 -20.30 -21.17
C ASP A 27 9.57 -19.47 -20.08
N TYR A 28 9.39 -20.06 -18.90
CA TYR A 28 8.92 -19.30 -17.74
C TYR A 28 10.08 -18.56 -17.08
N TYR A 29 9.99 -17.24 -16.96
CA TYR A 29 10.98 -16.43 -16.24
C TYR A 29 11.09 -16.80 -14.74
N ARG A 30 10.10 -17.49 -14.18
CA ARG A 30 10.08 -18.02 -12.81
C ARG A 30 9.52 -19.42 -12.80
N THR A 31 9.98 -20.23 -11.85
CA THR A 31 9.41 -21.55 -11.61
C THR A 31 7.90 -21.41 -11.29
N PRO A 32 7.04 -22.23 -11.92
CA PRO A 32 5.59 -22.17 -11.75
C PRO A 32 5.15 -22.88 -10.45
N VAL A 33 5.77 -22.53 -9.32
CA VAL A 33 5.46 -23.04 -7.98
C VAL A 33 4.91 -21.89 -7.14
N LEU A 34 3.88 -22.14 -6.31
CA LEU A 34 3.34 -21.09 -5.46
C LEU A 34 4.33 -20.77 -4.33
N LYS A 35 4.18 -19.57 -3.79
CA LYS A 35 5.00 -19.12 -2.66
C LYS A 35 4.19 -19.25 -1.38
N ASN A 36 4.88 -19.57 -0.30
CA ASN A 36 4.31 -19.59 1.06
C ASN A 36 4.02 -18.18 1.63
N ARG A 37 3.91 -17.15 0.78
CA ARG A 37 3.59 -15.77 1.16
C ARG A 37 2.85 -15.05 0.04
N VAL A 38 1.91 -14.19 0.43
CA VAL A 38 1.22 -13.27 -0.48
C VAL A 38 1.62 -11.84 -0.15
N THR A 39 1.69 -10.99 -1.17
CA THR A 39 1.94 -9.56 -0.98
C THR A 39 0.60 -8.84 -0.94
N GLY A 40 0.30 -8.13 0.14
CA GLY A 40 -0.90 -7.31 0.23
C GLY A 40 -0.82 -6.11 -0.71
N LYS A 41 -1.93 -5.80 -1.39
CA LYS A 41 -2.11 -4.51 -2.05
C LYS A 41 -2.25 -3.48 -0.93
N GLY A 42 -1.23 -2.67 -0.68
CA GLY A 42 -1.31 -1.66 0.36
C GLY A 42 -2.41 -0.67 0.02
N ASP A 43 -3.44 -0.52 0.86
CA ASP A 43 -4.43 0.56 0.72
C ASP A 43 -3.74 1.86 1.14
N LYS A 44 -2.88 2.36 0.26
CA LYS A 44 -2.52 3.77 0.23
C LYS A 44 -3.69 4.44 -0.47
N THR A 45 -4.49 5.17 0.28
CA THR A 45 -5.47 6.09 -0.30
C THR A 45 -4.69 7.04 -1.19
N ARG A 46 -4.86 6.93 -2.52
CA ARG A 46 -4.09 7.72 -3.49
C ARG A 46 -4.47 9.19 -3.50
N ARG A 47 -5.59 9.57 -2.88
CA ARG A 47 -6.09 10.94 -2.85
C ARG A 47 -5.55 11.69 -1.64
N ALA A 48 -5.14 12.93 -1.87
CA ALA A 48 -4.95 13.90 -0.80
C ALA A 48 -6.26 14.05 -0.01
N VAL A 49 -6.13 14.30 1.27
CA VAL A 49 -7.24 14.35 2.22
C VAL A 49 -7.42 15.80 2.66
N CYS A 50 -8.65 16.20 3.00
CA CYS A 50 -9.01 17.57 3.39
C CYS A 50 -8.75 18.63 2.30
N VAL A 51 -8.99 18.27 1.03
CA VAL A 51 -8.71 19.16 -0.10
C VAL A 51 -9.70 20.32 -0.16
N GLU A 52 -10.96 20.08 0.21
CA GLU A 52 -12.03 21.09 0.14
C GLU A 52 -11.78 22.20 1.18
N GLU A 53 -11.46 21.80 2.41
CA GLU A 53 -11.15 22.70 3.52
C GLU A 53 -9.84 23.47 3.26
N MET A 54 -8.86 22.80 2.63
CA MET A 54 -7.62 23.44 2.20
C MET A 54 -7.87 24.54 1.16
N LEU A 55 -8.75 24.29 0.19
CA LEU A 55 -9.10 25.28 -0.84
C LEU A 55 -9.81 26.49 -0.22
N LEU A 56 -10.73 26.28 0.71
CA LEU A 56 -11.41 27.36 1.44
C LEU A 56 -10.43 28.20 2.27
N MET A 57 -9.50 27.55 2.96
CA MET A 57 -8.46 28.23 3.75
C MET A 57 -7.58 29.09 2.84
N LEU A 58 -7.14 28.54 1.71
CA LEU A 58 -6.31 29.26 0.74
C LEU A 58 -7.06 30.43 0.09
N ALA A 59 -8.36 30.29 -0.17
CA ALA A 59 -9.19 31.36 -0.68
C ALA A 59 -9.28 32.53 0.32
N CYS A 60 -9.56 32.23 1.59
CA CYS A 60 -9.62 33.25 2.64
C CYS A 60 -8.28 33.98 2.81
N LEU A 61 -7.18 33.21 2.87
CA LEU A 61 -5.84 33.80 2.98
C LEU A 61 -5.52 34.68 1.78
N LYS A 62 -5.93 34.30 0.57
CA LYS A 62 -5.72 35.14 -0.62
C LYS A 62 -6.50 36.46 -0.56
N GLU A 63 -7.71 36.45 0.00
CA GLU A 63 -8.54 37.66 0.13
C GLU A 63 -8.06 38.61 1.24
N SER A 64 -7.29 38.09 2.21
CA SER A 64 -6.80 38.80 3.38
C SER A 64 -5.29 39.08 3.34
N ASP A 65 -4.66 39.07 2.16
CA ASP A 65 -3.21 39.27 1.98
C ASP A 65 -2.36 38.34 2.86
N TYR A 66 -2.86 37.13 3.11
CA TYR A 66 -2.29 36.07 3.95
C TYR A 66 -2.28 36.36 5.45
N ASP A 67 -3.09 37.31 5.92
CA ASP A 67 -3.33 37.51 7.34
C ASP A 67 -4.18 36.38 7.94
N GLN A 68 -3.66 35.76 8.99
CA GLN A 68 -4.31 34.61 9.61
C GLN A 68 -5.51 34.98 10.49
N LEU A 69 -5.48 36.16 11.11
CA LEU A 69 -6.51 36.66 12.03
C LEU A 69 -7.93 36.56 11.47
N PRO A 70 -8.24 37.07 10.25
CA PRO A 70 -9.57 36.97 9.67
C PRO A 70 -9.96 35.53 9.27
N CYS A 71 -8.98 34.66 9.02
CA CYS A 71 -9.19 33.29 8.51
C CYS A 71 -9.14 32.21 9.61
N THR A 72 -9.06 32.60 10.88
CA THR A 72 -8.97 31.70 12.05
C THR A 72 -10.00 30.56 12.00
N GLN A 73 -11.26 30.88 11.70
CA GLN A 73 -12.33 29.87 11.64
C GLN A 73 -12.08 28.81 10.56
N VAL A 74 -11.60 29.22 9.38
CA VAL A 74 -11.34 28.32 8.25
C VAL A 74 -10.07 27.49 8.46
N ILE A 75 -9.08 28.07 9.15
CA ILE A 75 -7.88 27.36 9.58
C ILE A 75 -8.26 26.26 10.60
N ASP A 76 -9.15 26.57 11.55
CA ASP A 76 -9.62 25.61 12.55
C ASP A 76 -10.41 24.45 11.92
N THR A 77 -11.23 24.71 10.90
CA THR A 77 -11.96 23.63 10.20
C THR A 77 -10.99 22.72 9.44
N PHE A 78 -10.00 23.28 8.73
CA PHE A 78 -8.96 22.50 8.07
C PHE A 78 -8.17 21.64 9.07
N ASN A 79 -7.74 22.22 10.19
CA ASN A 79 -6.99 21.51 11.22
C ASN A 79 -7.79 20.34 11.83
N LYS A 80 -9.08 20.55 12.09
CA LYS A 80 -9.98 19.48 12.57
C LYS A 80 -10.07 18.32 11.57
N CYS A 81 -10.23 18.62 10.27
CA CYS A 81 -10.24 17.57 9.25
C CYS A 81 -8.93 16.78 9.24
N VAL A 82 -7.78 17.46 9.31
CA VAL A 82 -6.47 16.80 9.32
C VAL A 82 -6.32 15.88 10.54
N GLN A 83 -6.72 16.34 11.73
CA GLN A 83 -6.66 15.55 12.96
C GLN A 83 -7.50 14.26 12.87
N VAL A 84 -8.77 14.38 12.48
CA VAL A 84 -9.67 13.22 12.34
C VAL A 84 -9.09 12.18 11.36
N MET A 85 -8.52 12.66 10.26
CA MET A 85 -7.98 11.78 9.22
C MET A 85 -6.63 11.16 9.62
N GLU A 86 -5.84 11.85 10.43
CA GLU A 86 -4.63 11.28 11.03
C GLU A 86 -4.96 10.21 12.08
N GLU A 87 -5.97 10.45 12.91
CA GLU A 87 -6.49 9.48 13.86
C GLU A 87 -7.01 8.22 13.16
N ASP A 88 -7.82 8.36 12.11
CA ASP A 88 -8.31 7.23 11.32
C ASP A 88 -7.17 6.45 10.64
N ARG A 89 -6.17 7.15 10.08
CA ARG A 89 -4.95 6.51 9.54
C ARG A 89 -4.20 5.72 10.60
N ASN A 90 -4.04 6.28 11.79
CA ASN A 90 -3.37 5.62 12.91
C ASN A 90 -4.15 4.42 13.42
N MET A 91 -5.47 4.53 13.52
CA MET A 91 -6.37 3.43 13.86
C MET A 91 -6.28 2.29 12.83
N LYS A 92 -6.38 2.59 11.53
CA LYS A 92 -6.21 1.60 10.45
C LYS A 92 -4.83 0.93 10.49
N LYS A 93 -3.76 1.69 10.78
CA LYS A 93 -2.40 1.15 10.94
C LYS A 93 -2.29 0.21 12.14
N ARG A 94 -2.93 0.54 13.28
CA ARG A 94 -2.97 -0.31 14.48
C ARG A 94 -3.77 -1.60 14.21
N MET A 95 -4.94 -1.50 13.57
CA MET A 95 -5.76 -2.66 13.20
C MET A 95 -5.04 -3.61 12.23
N ARG A 96 -4.26 -3.06 11.28
CA ARG A 96 -3.41 -3.89 10.42
C ARG A 96 -2.36 -4.66 11.22
N LYS A 97 -1.64 -3.99 12.14
CA LYS A 97 -0.62 -4.63 12.98
C LYS A 97 -1.18 -5.70 13.90
N SER A 98 -2.40 -5.51 14.44
CA SER A 98 -3.03 -6.52 15.29
C SER A 98 -3.52 -7.74 14.50
N GLY A 99 -3.59 -7.65 13.16
CA GLY A 99 -4.05 -8.75 12.30
C GLY A 99 -5.55 -9.05 12.46
N ILE A 100 -6.30 -8.16 13.11
CA ILE A 100 -7.75 -8.25 13.32
C ILE A 100 -8.38 -7.42 12.21
N VAL A 101 -8.85 -8.10 11.15
CA VAL A 101 -9.77 -7.49 10.19
C VAL A 101 -11.18 -7.79 10.69
N LEU A 102 -11.93 -6.74 11.00
CA LEU A 102 -13.38 -6.84 11.22
C LEU A 102 -13.98 -7.42 9.93
N GLN A 103 -14.48 -8.66 10.01
CA GLN A 103 -15.36 -9.20 8.99
C GLN A 103 -16.61 -8.33 9.02
N SER A 104 -16.83 -7.52 7.98
CA SER A 104 -18.13 -6.87 7.79
C SER A 104 -19.17 -7.98 7.65
N GLN A 105 -20.24 -7.92 8.43
CA GLN A 105 -21.29 -8.94 8.49
C GLN A 105 -22.15 -9.03 7.21
N ASP A 106 -21.87 -8.20 6.22
CA ASP A 106 -22.61 -8.18 4.95
C ASP A 106 -22.05 -9.24 4.00
N ALA A 107 -22.71 -10.40 3.98
CA ALA A 107 -22.35 -11.60 3.21
C ALA A 107 -22.32 -11.43 1.68
N ASN A 108 -22.66 -10.24 1.15
CA ASN A 108 -22.71 -9.96 -0.28
C ASN A 108 -21.60 -9.02 -0.79
N ASP A 109 -20.73 -8.53 0.09
CA ASP A 109 -19.63 -7.67 -0.34
C ASP A 109 -18.33 -8.48 -0.46
N SER A 110 -17.54 -8.13 -1.46
CA SER A 110 -16.20 -8.67 -1.75
C SER A 110 -15.16 -8.47 -0.62
N SER A 111 -15.63 -7.96 0.53
CA SER A 111 -14.93 -7.66 1.78
C SER A 111 -14.64 -8.90 2.64
N ASN A 112 -15.18 -10.08 2.32
CA ASN A 112 -14.86 -11.36 2.99
C ASN A 112 -13.46 -11.92 2.64
N ARG A 113 -12.53 -11.09 2.18
CA ARG A 113 -11.15 -11.50 1.88
C ARG A 113 -10.29 -11.36 3.13
N LEU A 114 -9.63 -12.45 3.52
CA LEU A 114 -8.64 -12.45 4.59
C LEU A 114 -7.51 -11.45 4.28
N SER A 115 -6.95 -10.83 5.32
CA SER A 115 -5.76 -9.99 5.15
C SER A 115 -4.60 -10.81 4.58
N SER A 116 -3.77 -10.19 3.74
CA SER A 116 -2.54 -10.79 3.23
C SER A 116 -1.63 -11.36 4.32
N GLU A 117 -1.64 -10.76 5.51
CA GLU A 117 -0.90 -11.26 6.67
C GLU A 117 -1.49 -12.56 7.22
N GLN A 118 -2.82 -12.64 7.32
CA GLN A 118 -3.53 -13.84 7.77
C GLN A 118 -3.33 -14.98 6.78
N ILE A 119 -3.46 -14.71 5.48
CA ILE A 119 -3.20 -15.68 4.41
C ILE A 119 -1.75 -16.15 4.47
N THR A 120 -0.78 -15.23 4.62
CA THR A 120 0.63 -15.60 4.73
C THR A 120 0.92 -16.44 5.98
N ARG A 121 0.27 -16.17 7.12
CA ARG A 121 0.38 -17.03 8.31
C ARG A 121 -0.17 -18.44 8.04
N LEU A 122 -1.28 -18.55 7.30
CA LEU A 122 -1.89 -19.83 6.93
C LEU A 122 -0.99 -20.63 5.97
N LEU A 123 -0.50 -19.99 4.90
CA LEU A 123 0.38 -20.63 3.92
C LEU A 123 1.72 -21.08 4.51
N ARG A 124 2.21 -20.40 5.56
CA ARG A 124 3.40 -20.84 6.29
C ARG A 124 3.18 -22.09 7.14
N ARG A 125 1.94 -22.33 7.59
CA ARG A 125 1.59 -23.55 8.35
C ARG A 125 1.46 -24.76 7.42
N PHE A 126 1.03 -24.53 6.18
CA PHE A 126 0.85 -25.56 5.15
C PHE A 126 1.65 -25.17 3.91
N PRO A 127 2.98 -25.33 3.93
CA PRO A 127 3.81 -25.00 2.78
C PRO A 127 3.56 -25.97 1.62
N GLU A 128 3.74 -25.50 0.40
CA GLU A 128 3.77 -26.41 -0.75
C GLU A 128 4.96 -27.37 -0.66
N PRO A 129 4.77 -28.66 -1.03
CA PRO A 129 5.88 -29.59 -1.17
C PRO A 129 6.81 -29.13 -2.31
N GLU A 130 8.12 -29.25 -2.08
CA GLU A 130 9.16 -28.96 -3.10
C GLU A 130 9.21 -30.00 -4.21
#